data_AF-A0A0C3BGU5-F1
#
_entry.id   AF-A0A0C3BGU5-F1
#
_cell.length_a   1.000
_cell.length_b   1.000
_cell.length_c   1.000
_cell.angle_alpha   90.00
_cell.angle_beta   90.00
_cell.angle_gamma   90.00
#
_symmetry.space_group_name_H-M   'P 1'
#
loop_
_entity.id
_entity.type
_entity.pdbx_description
1 polymer ?
#
loop_
_entity_poly.entity_id
_entity_poly.type
_entity_poly.pdbx_seq_one_letter_code
_entity_poly.pdbx_strand_id
1 'polypeptide(L)'
;RILVVNPNSSQSITDGIKASLKDQEGIEFMTGPPTSPAAINNEDEAQLSAEACLPVILERMKQPDPPLGVLVACYSDHPLVPRLKQEVAQPTAFHVLGIFEASIAAALDAIKSGEKFGIVTTGKDWEPILTEGVFNYFESAEDAEPDSFAGVIGTGLGVLELHDGDAGNVQTLMAQAAKELVAKQAAAICLGCAGMSGLE
;
A
#
# COMPACT_ATOMS: atom_id res chain seq x y z
N ARG A 1 4.61 -0.48 20.01
CA ARG A 1 4.08 0.59 19.14
C ARG A 1 4.42 0.28 17.70
N ILE A 2 3.56 0.57 16.73
CA ILE A 2 3.82 0.37 15.29
C ILE A 2 4.02 1.75 14.65
N LEU A 3 5.04 1.89 13.80
CA LEU A 3 5.28 3.09 13.02
C LEU A 3 4.58 2.98 11.66
N VAL A 4 3.53 3.77 11.43
CA VAL A 4 2.88 3.90 10.11
C VAL A 4 3.56 5.02 9.34
N VAL A 5 4.19 4.68 8.23
CA VAL A 5 4.98 5.60 7.41
C VAL A 5 4.23 5.89 6.12
N ASN A 6 3.81 7.14 5.93
CA ASN A 6 3.56 7.66 4.61
C ASN A 6 4.90 8.07 3.98
N PRO A 7 5.39 7.39 2.92
CA PRO A 7 6.71 7.69 2.38
C PRO A 7 6.79 8.99 1.57
N ASN A 8 5.66 9.59 1.18
CA ASN A 8 5.64 10.91 0.54
C ASN A 8 5.65 12.05 1.58
N SER A 9 5.96 13.27 1.14
CA SER A 9 6.08 14.45 2.01
C SER A 9 4.76 15.16 2.33
N SER A 10 3.61 14.59 1.92
CA SER A 10 2.30 15.19 2.14
C SER A 10 1.74 14.88 3.54
N GLN A 11 1.62 15.93 4.35
CA GLN A 11 0.97 15.83 5.66
C GLN A 11 -0.52 15.47 5.53
N SER A 12 -1.21 15.99 4.50
CA SER A 12 -2.64 15.72 4.31
C SER A 12 -2.92 14.23 4.04
N ILE A 13 -2.06 13.55 3.28
CA ILE A 13 -2.17 12.09 3.07
C ILE A 13 -1.98 11.34 4.38
N THR A 14 -1.01 11.78 5.20
CA THR A 14 -0.78 11.19 6.52
C THR A 14 -1.98 11.36 7.44
N ASP A 15 -2.64 12.52 7.38
CA ASP A 15 -3.83 12.79 8.17
C ASP A 15 -5.05 12.00 7.66
N GLY A 16 -5.15 11.77 6.35
CA GLY A 16 -6.13 10.85 5.75
C GLY A 16 -5.96 9.40 6.25
N ILE A 17 -4.72 8.90 6.27
CA ILE A 17 -4.41 7.56 6.84
C ILE A 17 -4.77 7.48 8.33
N LYS A 18 -4.51 8.54 9.10
CA LYS A 18 -4.93 8.59 10.51
C LYS A 18 -6.45 8.52 10.64
N ALA A 19 -7.16 9.29 9.82
CA ALA A 19 -8.62 9.37 9.85
C ALA A 19 -9.32 8.06 9.47
N SER A 20 -8.68 7.21 8.65
CA SER A 20 -9.23 5.91 8.26
C SER A 20 -9.09 4.82 9.33
N LEU A 21 -8.28 5.03 10.37
CA LEU A 21 -8.10 4.05 11.46
C LEU A 21 -9.11 4.30 12.58
N LYS A 22 -9.84 3.23 12.96
CA LYS A 22 -10.82 3.27 14.06
C LYS A 22 -10.20 3.49 15.44
N ASP A 23 -8.97 2.99 15.62
CA ASP A 23 -8.18 3.13 16.83
C ASP A 23 -6.72 3.42 16.46
N GLN A 24 -6.09 4.30 17.23
CA GLN A 24 -4.72 4.76 17.04
C GLN A 24 -3.85 4.44 18.28
N GLU A 25 -4.39 3.77 19.29
CA GLU A 25 -3.63 3.37 20.47
C GLU A 25 -2.43 2.49 20.06
N GLY A 26 -1.23 2.89 20.48
CA GLY A 26 0.00 2.19 20.13
C GLY A 26 0.50 2.42 18.70
N ILE A 27 -0.08 3.36 17.94
CA ILE A 27 0.37 3.74 16.60
C ILE A 27 1.12 5.08 16.65
N GLU A 28 2.25 5.14 15.95
CA GLU A 28 2.99 6.36 15.65
C GLU A 28 2.92 6.62 14.14
N PHE A 29 2.72 7.86 13.73
CA PHE A 29 2.65 8.22 12.32
C PHE A 29 3.85 9.06 11.90
N MET A 30 4.39 8.77 10.72
CA MET A 30 5.45 9.54 10.10
C MET A 30 5.05 9.95 8.68
N THR A 31 5.20 11.23 8.39
CA THR A 31 5.21 11.77 7.02
C THR A 31 6.63 11.76 6.51
N GLY A 32 6.83 11.40 5.24
CA GLY A 32 8.14 11.44 4.60
C GLY A 32 8.77 12.83 4.73
N PRO A 33 10.11 12.92 4.84
CA PRO A 33 10.79 14.21 4.96
C PRO A 33 10.57 15.07 3.70
N PRO A 34 10.85 16.40 3.74
CA PRO A 34 10.68 17.28 2.59
C PRO A 34 11.48 16.89 1.33
N THR A 35 12.48 16.03 1.47
CA THR A 35 13.25 15.45 0.37
C THR A 35 12.55 14.29 -0.32
N SER A 36 11.50 13.71 0.28
CA SER A 36 10.57 12.81 -0.40
C SER A 36 9.68 13.58 -1.38
N PRO A 37 9.25 12.96 -2.49
CA PRO A 37 8.28 13.57 -3.39
C PRO A 37 6.95 13.83 -2.67
N ALA A 38 6.19 14.82 -3.14
CA ALA A 38 4.92 15.22 -2.52
C ALA A 38 3.82 14.16 -2.68
N ALA A 39 3.87 13.41 -3.79
CA ALA A 39 3.09 12.22 -4.07
C ALA A 39 4.01 11.23 -4.80
N ILE A 40 3.66 9.95 -4.80
CA ILE A 40 4.41 8.90 -5.51
C ILE A 40 3.52 8.41 -6.64
N ASN A 41 3.97 8.59 -7.88
CA ASN A 41 3.22 8.34 -9.11
C ASN A 41 3.93 7.37 -10.06
N ASN A 42 5.18 6.99 -9.75
CA ASN A 42 6.00 6.09 -10.55
C ASN A 42 7.12 5.49 -9.68
N GLU A 43 7.88 4.57 -10.28
CA GLU A 43 8.96 3.84 -9.61
C GLU A 43 10.14 4.74 -9.20
N ASP A 44 10.49 5.75 -10.01
CA ASP A 44 11.57 6.69 -9.69
C ASP A 44 11.24 7.50 -8.43
N GLU A 45 10.00 7.96 -8.30
CA GLU A 45 9.49 8.64 -7.11
C GLU A 45 9.42 7.70 -5.89
N ALA A 46 9.04 6.44 -6.09
CA ALA A 46 9.06 5.43 -5.03
C ALA A 46 10.49 5.21 -4.51
N GLN A 47 11.46 5.12 -5.41
CA GLN A 47 12.88 4.96 -5.11
C GLN A 47 13.44 6.19 -4.36
N LEU A 48 13.15 7.41 -4.83
CA LEU A 48 13.53 8.66 -4.14
C LEU A 48 12.92 8.73 -2.74
N SER A 49 11.65 8.37 -2.59
CA SER A 49 10.97 8.39 -1.29
C SER A 49 11.58 7.36 -0.32
N ALA A 50 11.99 6.19 -0.81
CA ALA A 50 12.66 5.17 -0.02
C ALA A 50 14.04 5.64 0.47
N GLU A 51 14.83 6.26 -0.41
CA GLU A 51 16.13 6.86 -0.05
C GLU A 51 16.00 7.95 1.00
N ALA A 52 14.97 8.79 0.88
CA ALA A 52 14.69 9.86 1.81
C ALA A 52 14.20 9.35 3.18
N CYS A 53 13.30 8.36 3.20
CA CYS A 53 12.68 7.86 4.43
C CYS A 53 13.57 6.91 5.23
N LEU A 54 14.36 6.06 4.57
CA LEU A 54 15.15 5.02 5.22
C LEU A 54 16.02 5.54 6.39
N PRO A 55 16.89 6.56 6.22
CA PRO A 55 17.72 7.06 7.32
C PRO A 55 16.89 7.63 8.47
N VAL A 56 15.76 8.28 8.19
CA VAL A 56 14.86 8.84 9.21
C VAL A 56 14.25 7.73 10.06
N ILE A 57 13.80 6.64 9.44
CA ILE A 57 13.23 5.48 10.14
C ILE A 57 14.30 4.80 10.99
N LEU A 58 15.49 4.56 10.44
CA LEU A 58 16.60 3.95 11.17
C LEU A 58 17.04 4.79 12.36
N GLU A 59 17.07 6.12 12.24
CA GLU A 59 17.34 7.01 13.38
C GLU A 59 16.23 6.96 14.42
N ARG A 60 14.95 6.91 14.01
CA ARG A 60 13.82 6.75 14.93
C ARG A 60 13.89 5.44 15.72
N MET A 61 14.35 4.35 15.09
CA MET A 61 14.54 3.05 15.73
C MET A 61 15.65 3.02 16.78
N LYS A 62 16.57 4.00 16.76
CA LYS A 62 17.63 4.13 17.77
C LYS A 62 17.20 4.95 18.99
N GLN A 63 16.08 5.67 18.91
CA GLN A 63 15.56 6.48 20.00
C GLN A 63 14.91 5.63 21.11
N PRO A 64 14.81 6.15 22.35
CA PRO A 64 14.08 5.47 23.42
C PRO A 64 12.66 5.08 23.02
N ASP A 65 12.20 3.93 23.51
CA ASP A 65 10.90 3.33 23.14
C ASP A 65 10.76 3.23 21.60
N PRO A 66 11.61 2.41 20.93
CA PRO A 66 11.52 2.25 19.49
C PRO A 66 10.22 1.54 19.10
N PRO A 67 9.70 1.77 17.88
CA PRO A 67 8.60 0.97 17.37
C PRO A 67 9.01 -0.51 17.27
N LEU A 68 8.03 -1.40 17.40
CA LEU A 68 8.19 -2.85 17.23
C LEU A 68 8.09 -3.29 15.76
N GLY A 69 7.74 -2.35 14.89
CA GLY A 69 7.63 -2.59 13.47
C GLY A 69 7.18 -1.36 12.73
N VAL A 70 7.21 -1.46 11.42
CA VAL A 70 6.87 -0.40 10.49
C VAL A 70 5.88 -0.91 9.45
N LEU A 71 4.83 -0.11 9.22
CA LEU A 71 3.86 -0.29 8.15
C LEU A 71 4.09 0.81 7.11
N VAL A 72 4.55 0.45 5.92
CA VAL A 72 4.74 1.40 4.80
C VAL A 72 3.40 1.60 4.10
N ALA A 73 2.83 2.80 4.23
CA ALA A 73 1.53 3.19 3.73
C ALA A 73 1.59 3.79 2.30
N CYS A 74 2.22 3.04 1.39
CA CYS A 74 2.13 3.27 -0.06
C CYS A 74 1.68 1.98 -0.72
N TYR A 75 0.64 2.06 -1.56
CA TYR A 75 0.09 0.88 -2.21
C TYR A 75 0.86 0.61 -3.51
N SER A 76 2.02 -0.03 -3.36
CA SER A 76 2.86 -0.55 -4.44
C SER A 76 3.85 -1.57 -3.87
N ASP A 77 4.59 -2.27 -4.74
CA ASP A 77 5.78 -3.03 -4.35
C ASP A 77 6.92 -2.06 -3.98
N HIS A 78 6.73 -1.34 -2.89
CA HIS A 78 7.50 -0.14 -2.58
C HIS A 78 8.92 -0.49 -2.10
N PRO A 79 10.00 0.05 -2.70
CA PRO A 79 11.38 -0.36 -2.43
C PRO A 79 11.84 -0.13 -0.98
N LEU A 80 11.15 0.75 -0.24
CA LEU A 80 11.38 0.96 1.19
C LEU A 80 11.16 -0.32 2.03
N VAL A 81 10.22 -1.18 1.65
CA VAL A 81 9.89 -2.42 2.38
C VAL A 81 11.06 -3.41 2.36
N PRO A 82 11.56 -3.87 1.19
CA PRO A 82 12.70 -4.79 1.16
C PRO A 82 13.97 -4.17 1.74
N ARG A 83 14.20 -2.86 1.57
CA ARG A 83 15.35 -2.16 2.20
C ARG A 83 15.28 -2.19 3.72
N LEU A 84 14.12 -1.90 4.31
CA LEU A 84 13.95 -1.99 5.77
C LEU A 84 14.10 -3.44 6.25
N LYS A 85 13.55 -4.43 5.53
CA LYS A 85 13.73 -5.85 5.85
C LYS A 85 15.23 -6.24 5.89
N GLN A 86 16.03 -5.74 4.96
CA GLN A 86 17.48 -5.97 4.92
C GLN A 86 18.22 -5.36 6.14
N GLU A 87 17.86 -4.14 6.54
CA GLU A 87 18.47 -3.47 7.70
C GLU A 87 18.14 -4.18 9.04
N VAL A 88 17.03 -4.92 9.11
CA VAL A 88 16.56 -5.60 10.34
C VAL A 88 16.71 -7.13 10.31
N ALA A 89 17.38 -7.69 9.30
CA ALA A 89 17.46 -9.14 9.04
C ALA A 89 18.23 -9.99 10.09
N GLN A 90 18.83 -9.37 11.10
CA GLN A 90 19.47 -10.02 12.26
C GLN A 90 18.50 -9.98 13.44
N PRO A 91 18.54 -10.88 14.45
CA PRO A 91 17.37 -11.31 15.24
C PRO A 91 16.83 -10.18 16.12
N THR A 92 16.09 -9.28 15.48
CA THR A 92 15.38 -8.16 16.07
C THR A 92 13.91 -8.49 15.96
N ALA A 93 13.15 -8.18 17.00
CA ALA A 93 11.70 -8.33 16.99
C ALA A 93 11.00 -7.26 16.11
N PHE A 94 11.72 -6.67 15.15
CA PHE A 94 11.24 -5.55 14.34
C PHE A 94 10.60 -6.07 13.06
N HIS A 95 9.30 -5.83 12.91
CA HIS A 95 8.53 -6.29 11.74
C HIS A 95 8.40 -5.20 10.68
N VAL A 96 8.47 -5.58 9.41
CA VAL A 96 8.31 -4.66 8.28
C VAL A 96 7.24 -5.21 7.36
N LEU A 97 6.24 -4.38 7.04
CA LEU A 97 5.14 -4.73 6.15
C LEU A 97 4.75 -3.52 5.28
N GLY A 98 4.45 -3.73 4.01
CA GLY A 98 3.77 -2.74 3.18
C GLY A 98 2.26 -2.95 3.17
N ILE A 99 1.46 -1.88 3.03
CA ILE A 99 0.00 -2.03 2.87
C ILE A 99 -0.38 -2.82 1.62
N PHE A 100 0.48 -2.80 0.60
CA PHE A 100 0.36 -3.64 -0.60
C PHE A 100 0.40 -5.14 -0.24
N GLU A 101 1.51 -5.59 0.37
CA GLU A 101 1.69 -6.97 0.84
C GLU A 101 0.58 -7.38 1.82
N ALA A 102 0.24 -6.49 2.77
CA ALA A 102 -0.81 -6.74 3.76
C ALA A 102 -2.17 -6.99 3.11
N SER A 103 -2.53 -6.19 2.11
CA SER A 103 -3.81 -6.31 1.41
C SER A 103 -3.91 -7.59 0.59
N ILE A 104 -2.81 -8.00 -0.07
CA ILE A 104 -2.75 -9.25 -0.82
C ILE A 104 -2.87 -10.44 0.12
N ALA A 105 -2.11 -10.44 1.22
CA ALA A 105 -2.18 -11.52 2.22
C ALA A 105 -3.59 -11.66 2.81
N ALA A 106 -4.24 -10.53 3.14
CA ALA A 106 -5.61 -10.53 3.65
C ALA A 106 -6.63 -11.01 2.59
N ALA A 107 -6.43 -10.66 1.32
CA ALA A 107 -7.30 -11.11 0.24
C ALA A 107 -7.16 -12.62 0.00
N LEU A 108 -5.94 -13.16 0.03
CA LEU A 108 -5.67 -14.59 -0.08
C LEU A 108 -6.30 -15.39 1.08
N ASP A 109 -6.25 -14.87 2.31
CA ASP A 109 -6.90 -15.49 3.47
C ASP A 109 -8.44 -15.45 3.38
N ALA A 110 -8.99 -14.40 2.74
CA ALA A 110 -10.43 -14.20 2.61
C ALA A 110 -11.09 -15.04 1.51
N ILE A 111 -10.34 -15.48 0.49
CA ILE A 111 -10.86 -16.24 -0.65
C ILE A 111 -10.71 -17.75 -0.44
N LYS A 112 -11.57 -18.54 -1.08
CA LYS A 112 -11.47 -20.00 -1.08
C LYS A 112 -10.52 -20.48 -2.18
N SER A 113 -10.04 -21.71 -2.05
CA SER A 113 -9.27 -22.37 -3.12
C SER A 113 -10.01 -22.30 -4.46
N GLY A 114 -9.34 -21.78 -5.48
CA GLY A 114 -9.86 -21.57 -6.83
C GLY A 114 -10.63 -20.26 -7.06
N GLU A 115 -10.88 -19.48 -6.01
CA GLU A 115 -11.35 -18.09 -6.15
C GLU A 115 -10.16 -17.15 -6.38
N LYS A 116 -10.46 -15.90 -6.78
CA LYS A 116 -9.44 -14.89 -7.08
C LYS A 116 -9.65 -13.61 -6.29
N PHE A 117 -8.61 -12.81 -6.13
CA PHE A 117 -8.72 -11.42 -5.74
C PHE A 117 -8.34 -10.50 -6.91
N GLY A 118 -8.76 -9.24 -6.84
CA GLY A 118 -8.37 -8.20 -7.78
C GLY A 118 -8.04 -6.89 -7.08
N ILE A 119 -7.35 -5.99 -7.77
CA ILE A 119 -6.98 -4.68 -7.22
C ILE A 119 -7.67 -3.58 -8.02
N VAL A 120 -8.41 -2.70 -7.33
CA VAL A 120 -8.92 -1.45 -7.94
C VAL A 120 -7.98 -0.31 -7.59
N THR A 121 -7.45 0.41 -8.57
CA THR A 121 -6.49 1.51 -8.34
C THR A 121 -6.93 2.83 -8.98
N THR A 122 -6.08 3.85 -8.87
CA THR A 122 -6.31 5.22 -9.34
C THR A 122 -6.24 5.30 -10.86
N GLY A 123 -5.12 5.76 -11.41
CA GLY A 123 -4.87 5.89 -12.84
C GLY A 123 -4.60 4.52 -13.48
N LYS A 124 -4.90 4.42 -14.77
CA LYS A 124 -4.62 3.21 -15.55
C LYS A 124 -3.13 2.90 -15.69
N ASP A 125 -2.28 3.90 -15.54
CA ASP A 125 -0.83 3.72 -15.58
C ASP A 125 -0.30 2.84 -14.44
N TRP A 126 -1.08 2.69 -13.35
CA TRP A 126 -0.76 1.79 -12.24
C TRP A 126 -1.07 0.32 -12.51
N GLU A 127 -1.92 0.00 -13.50
CA GLU A 127 -2.28 -1.39 -13.81
C GLU A 127 -1.06 -2.28 -14.09
N PRO A 128 -0.12 -1.93 -15.00
CA PRO A 128 1.06 -2.76 -15.23
C PRO A 128 1.98 -2.83 -14.00
N ILE A 129 2.18 -1.71 -13.30
CA ILE A 129 3.10 -1.61 -12.15
C ILE A 129 2.61 -2.50 -10.99
N LEU A 130 1.32 -2.42 -10.65
CA LEU A 130 0.75 -3.22 -9.57
C LEU A 130 0.60 -4.69 -9.97
N THR A 131 0.38 -4.98 -11.27
CA THR A 131 0.37 -6.36 -11.78
C THR A 131 1.73 -7.01 -11.57
N GLU A 132 2.81 -6.33 -11.98
CA GLU A 132 4.19 -6.80 -11.76
C GLU A 132 4.49 -6.98 -10.27
N GLY A 133 4.12 -6.00 -9.43
CA GLY A 133 4.30 -6.11 -7.98
C GLY A 133 3.60 -7.31 -7.35
N VAL A 134 2.42 -7.71 -7.84
CA VAL A 134 1.72 -8.92 -7.34
C VAL A 134 2.49 -10.18 -7.73
N PHE A 135 3.04 -10.24 -8.95
CA PHE A 135 3.88 -11.36 -9.36
C PHE A 135 5.18 -11.42 -8.57
N ASN A 136 5.83 -10.29 -8.29
CA ASN A 136 7.00 -10.24 -7.41
C ASN A 136 6.68 -10.75 -5.99
N TYR A 137 5.52 -10.35 -5.44
CA TYR A 137 5.04 -10.87 -4.16
C TYR A 137 4.91 -12.39 -4.18
N PHE A 138 4.30 -12.95 -5.23
CA PHE A 138 4.19 -14.40 -5.40
C PHE A 138 5.54 -15.09 -5.57
N GLU A 139 6.47 -14.53 -6.34
CA GLU A 139 7.82 -15.10 -6.50
C GLU A 139 8.59 -15.17 -5.16
N SER A 140 8.29 -14.26 -4.24
CA SER A 140 8.89 -14.22 -2.90
C SER A 140 8.20 -15.12 -1.86
N ALA A 141 7.01 -15.64 -2.15
CA ALA A 141 6.20 -16.43 -1.22
C ALA A 141 6.32 -17.94 -1.50
N GLU A 142 6.58 -18.74 -0.46
CA GLU A 142 6.80 -20.20 -0.61
C GLU A 142 5.53 -20.94 -1.08
N ASP A 143 4.35 -20.47 -0.67
CA ASP A 143 3.03 -21.06 -0.99
C ASP A 143 2.23 -20.17 -1.96
N ALA A 144 2.89 -19.61 -2.97
CA ALA A 144 2.25 -18.71 -3.92
C ALA A 144 1.19 -19.43 -4.78
N GLU A 145 0.03 -18.78 -4.94
CA GLU A 145 -1.03 -19.21 -5.84
C GLU A 145 -1.26 -18.14 -6.94
N PRO A 146 -0.39 -18.02 -7.97
CA PRO A 146 -0.54 -16.97 -8.99
C PRO A 146 -1.89 -16.95 -9.71
N ASP A 147 -2.54 -18.12 -9.81
CA ASP A 147 -3.88 -18.27 -10.42
C ASP A 147 -5.00 -17.60 -9.60
N SER A 148 -4.73 -17.27 -8.33
CA SER A 148 -5.64 -16.53 -7.44
C SER A 148 -5.72 -15.03 -7.75
N PHE A 149 -5.00 -14.53 -8.77
CA PHE A 149 -5.03 -13.11 -9.15
C PHE A 149 -5.85 -12.86 -10.42
N ALA A 150 -6.90 -12.03 -10.30
CA ALA A 150 -7.78 -11.63 -11.41
C ALA A 150 -7.24 -10.41 -12.20
N GLY A 151 -6.24 -9.71 -11.67
CA GLY A 151 -5.61 -8.54 -12.26
C GLY A 151 -5.91 -7.22 -11.53
N VAL A 152 -5.50 -6.12 -12.16
CA VAL A 152 -5.68 -4.75 -11.68
C VAL A 152 -6.60 -3.99 -12.63
N ILE A 153 -7.49 -3.15 -12.11
CA ILE A 153 -8.30 -2.22 -12.90
C ILE A 153 -8.18 -0.81 -12.31
N GLY A 154 -7.69 0.14 -13.11
CA GLY A 154 -7.63 1.55 -12.77
C GLY A 154 -8.96 2.25 -13.06
N THR A 155 -9.42 3.08 -12.12
CA THR A 155 -10.60 3.95 -12.30
C THR A 155 -10.38 5.03 -13.38
N GLY A 156 -9.12 5.36 -13.69
CA GLY A 156 -8.75 6.43 -14.62
C GLY A 156 -8.66 7.81 -13.97
N LEU A 157 -8.86 7.90 -12.65
CA LEU A 157 -8.70 9.13 -11.87
C LEU A 157 -7.27 9.27 -11.34
N GLY A 158 -6.80 10.51 -11.21
CA GLY A 158 -5.58 10.78 -10.44
C GLY A 158 -5.79 10.57 -8.93
N VAL A 159 -4.71 10.38 -8.16
CA VAL A 159 -4.78 10.22 -6.68
C VAL A 159 -5.48 11.41 -6.00
N LEU A 160 -5.20 12.63 -6.46
CA LEU A 160 -5.85 13.84 -5.94
C LEU A 160 -7.33 13.94 -6.33
N GLU A 161 -7.70 13.49 -7.53
CA GLU A 161 -9.10 13.47 -7.97
C GLU A 161 -9.94 12.44 -7.20
N LEU A 162 -9.31 11.38 -6.69
CA LEU A 162 -9.96 10.43 -5.80
C LEU A 162 -10.19 10.97 -4.39
N HIS A 163 -9.25 11.79 -3.89
CA HIS A 163 -9.34 12.38 -2.55
C HIS A 163 -10.26 13.60 -2.51
N ASP A 164 -10.16 14.49 -3.51
CA ASP A 164 -10.82 15.79 -3.53
C ASP A 164 -11.99 15.88 -4.53
N GLY A 165 -12.26 14.80 -5.28
CA GLY A 165 -13.30 14.76 -6.30
C GLY A 165 -14.72 14.61 -5.77
N ASP A 166 -15.69 14.69 -6.68
CA ASP A 166 -17.09 14.39 -6.37
C ASP A 166 -17.23 12.93 -5.90
N ALA A 167 -17.66 12.74 -4.65
CA ALA A 167 -17.76 11.43 -4.03
C ALA A 167 -18.68 10.47 -4.82
N GLY A 168 -19.73 10.98 -5.45
CA GLY A 168 -20.63 10.17 -6.29
C GLY A 168 -19.95 9.65 -7.55
N ASN A 169 -19.16 10.49 -8.21
CA ASN A 169 -18.36 10.10 -9.37
C ASN A 169 -17.27 9.08 -9.00
N VAL A 170 -16.55 9.31 -7.90
CA VAL A 170 -15.51 8.40 -7.37
C VAL A 170 -16.10 7.02 -7.09
N GLN A 171 -17.19 6.95 -6.32
CA GLN A 171 -17.87 5.68 -6.02
C GLN A 171 -18.36 4.96 -7.29
N THR A 172 -18.87 5.72 -8.26
CA THR A 172 -19.35 5.15 -9.53
C THR A 172 -18.21 4.49 -10.31
N LEU A 173 -17.06 5.15 -10.42
CA LEU A 173 -15.90 4.63 -11.15
C LEU A 173 -15.26 3.45 -10.42
N MET A 174 -15.16 3.50 -9.10
CA MET A 174 -14.70 2.36 -8.29
C MET A 174 -15.61 1.14 -8.46
N ALA A 175 -16.93 1.34 -8.43
CA ALA A 175 -17.90 0.27 -8.63
C ALA A 175 -17.83 -0.33 -10.05
N GLN A 176 -17.50 0.48 -11.06
CA GLN A 176 -17.27 -0.01 -12.43
C GLN A 176 -16.00 -0.87 -12.50
N ALA A 177 -14.88 -0.39 -11.96
CA ALA A 177 -13.63 -1.14 -11.89
C ALA A 177 -13.79 -2.47 -11.13
N ALA A 178 -14.50 -2.46 -10.00
CA ALA A 178 -14.81 -3.66 -9.23
C ALA A 178 -15.68 -4.66 -10.02
N LYS A 179 -16.69 -4.18 -10.78
CA LYS A 179 -17.51 -5.05 -11.63
C LYS A 179 -16.70 -5.76 -12.70
N GLU A 180 -15.70 -5.10 -13.27
CA GLU A 180 -14.79 -5.73 -14.25
C GLU A 180 -13.97 -6.86 -13.61
N LEU A 181 -13.50 -6.67 -12.38
CA LEU A 181 -12.78 -7.73 -11.63
C LEU A 181 -13.72 -8.89 -11.24
N VAL A 182 -14.96 -8.59 -10.82
CA VAL A 182 -15.97 -9.63 -10.55
C VAL A 182 -16.28 -10.43 -11.82
N ALA A 183 -16.34 -9.79 -13.00
CA ALA A 183 -16.48 -10.49 -14.27
C ALA A 183 -15.28 -11.40 -14.60
N LYS A 184 -14.11 -11.10 -14.03
CA LYS A 184 -12.90 -11.95 -14.05
C LYS A 184 -12.83 -12.92 -12.85
N GLN A 185 -13.96 -13.14 -12.17
CA GLN A 185 -14.13 -14.07 -11.03
C GLN A 185 -13.39 -13.66 -9.75
N ALA A 186 -13.11 -12.37 -9.55
CA ALA A 186 -12.64 -11.87 -8.26
C ALA A 186 -13.74 -12.00 -7.19
N ALA A 187 -13.43 -12.72 -6.10
CA ALA A 187 -14.23 -12.86 -4.89
C ALA A 187 -13.83 -11.85 -3.79
N ALA A 188 -12.63 -11.27 -3.88
CA ALA A 188 -12.15 -10.20 -3.02
C ALA A 188 -11.57 -9.04 -3.84
N ILE A 189 -11.69 -7.81 -3.32
CA ILE A 189 -11.18 -6.59 -3.95
C ILE A 189 -10.26 -5.86 -2.97
N CYS A 190 -9.03 -5.59 -3.39
CA CYS A 190 -8.12 -4.73 -2.65
C CYS A 190 -8.20 -3.29 -3.18
N LEU A 191 -8.22 -2.33 -2.25
CA LEU A 191 -8.19 -0.90 -2.58
C LEU A 191 -6.74 -0.44 -2.80
N GLY A 192 -6.42 -0.16 -4.06
CA GLY A 192 -5.08 0.00 -4.58
C GLY A 192 -4.43 1.37 -4.40
N CYS A 193 -4.85 2.13 -3.38
CA CYS A 193 -4.31 3.44 -3.05
C CYS A 193 -4.56 3.78 -1.58
N ALA A 194 -3.56 4.34 -0.89
CA ALA A 194 -3.73 4.79 0.49
C ALA A 194 -4.83 5.86 0.63
N GLY A 195 -5.03 6.69 -0.41
CA GLY A 195 -6.10 7.69 -0.47
C GLY A 195 -7.51 7.12 -0.64
N MET A 196 -7.66 5.81 -0.89
CA MET A 196 -8.96 5.13 -0.94
C MET A 196 -9.42 4.61 0.43
N SER A 197 -8.63 4.81 1.49
CA SER A 197 -9.00 4.34 2.84
C SER A 197 -10.26 5.08 3.32
N GLY A 198 -11.29 4.34 3.75
CA GLY A 198 -12.62 4.89 4.10
C GLY A 198 -13.66 4.82 2.98
N LEU A 199 -13.33 4.20 1.83
CA LEU A 199 -14.23 3.95 0.71
C LEU A 199 -14.68 2.48 0.62
N GLU A 200 -14.34 1.65 1.61
CA GLU A 200 -14.80 0.26 1.75
C GLU A 200 -16.31 0.09 1.99
#